data_AF-A0A9J7KPK1-F1
#
_entry.id   AF-A0A9J7KPK1-F1
#
_cell.length_a   1.000
_cell.length_b   1.000
_cell.length_c   1.000
_cell.angle_alpha   90.00
_cell.angle_beta   90.00
_cell.angle_gamma   90.00
#
_symmetry.space_group_name_H-M   'P 1'
#
loop_
_entity.id
_entity.type
_entity.pdbx_description
1 polymer ?
#
loop_
_entity_poly.entity_id
_entity_poly.type
_entity_poly.pdbx_seq_one_letter_code
_entity_poly.pdbx_strand_id
1 'polypeptide(L)'
;MLHASYFIDRTGGLQIRYDMFRWAQEKDQNVKLFLNDYNVISSSQATQAYVDQISEFLANGAPVGGIGVQGHFKSRPDPVLIKSRLDLLASSGLPIWVTELDFTEPNEFEKADGYEDAMRAAFSHPAVEGLLIWGFWDQAHWRPDAALVNGDNFQLNEAGRRWQRLVFHDWRTNLSLTDGIVTPEGKEFIFRGFHGNYEVKVKNHGQVVATKTFYLRPEEGSLVIDIDIAEES
;
A
#
# COMPACT_ATOMS: atom_id res chain seq x y z
N MET A 1 3.38 19.04 -12.86
CA MET A 1 3.02 18.44 -11.56
C MET A 1 2.89 19.54 -10.54
N LEU A 2 2.26 19.31 -9.38
CA LEU A 2 1.99 20.34 -8.37
C LEU A 2 3.25 21.16 -8.04
N HIS A 3 4.40 20.51 -7.94
CA HIS A 3 5.67 21.18 -7.61
C HIS A 3 6.60 21.46 -8.80
N ALA A 4 6.18 21.17 -10.05
CA ALA A 4 7.05 21.33 -11.22
C ALA A 4 6.29 21.77 -12.49
N SER A 5 6.80 22.81 -13.15
CA SER A 5 6.20 23.47 -14.31
C SER A 5 6.97 23.29 -15.62
N TYR A 6 8.01 22.46 -15.67
CA TYR A 6 8.96 22.36 -16.80
C TYR A 6 8.30 22.43 -18.19
N PHE A 7 7.31 21.58 -18.45
CA PHE A 7 6.61 21.52 -19.74
C PHE A 7 5.68 22.71 -19.95
N ILE A 8 4.95 23.15 -18.91
CA ILE A 8 4.06 24.32 -18.97
C ILE A 8 4.84 25.56 -19.40
N ASP A 9 6.00 25.79 -18.80
CA ASP A 9 6.84 26.97 -19.06
C ASP A 9 7.34 27.00 -20.52
N ARG A 10 7.48 25.83 -21.15
CA ARG A 10 8.04 25.68 -22.50
C ARG A 10 6.97 25.63 -23.59
N THR A 11 5.77 25.15 -23.26
CA THR A 11 4.63 25.11 -24.20
C THR A 11 3.68 26.28 -24.02
N GLY A 12 3.85 27.10 -22.98
CA GLY A 12 3.07 28.32 -22.74
C GLY A 12 1.65 28.08 -22.23
N GLY A 13 1.35 26.90 -21.66
CA GLY A 13 0.00 26.59 -21.21
C GLY A 13 -0.15 25.24 -20.52
N LEU A 14 -1.26 25.11 -19.79
CA LEU A 14 -1.57 23.93 -18.97
C LEU A 14 -1.95 22.69 -19.79
N GLN A 15 -2.37 22.89 -21.05
CA GLN A 15 -2.89 21.86 -21.95
C GLN A 15 -1.93 20.66 -22.12
N ILE A 16 -0.63 20.93 -22.18
CA ILE A 16 0.41 19.89 -22.34
C ILE A 16 0.30 18.79 -21.27
N ARG A 17 -0.13 19.15 -20.05
CA ARG A 17 -0.24 18.20 -18.94
C ARG A 17 -1.29 17.12 -19.22
N TYR A 18 -2.42 17.50 -19.82
CA TYR A 18 -3.51 16.58 -20.13
C TYR A 18 -3.23 15.81 -21.42
N ASP A 19 -2.63 16.49 -22.41
CA ASP A 19 -2.22 15.87 -23.68
C ASP A 19 -1.25 14.71 -23.44
N MET A 20 -0.27 14.87 -22.55
CA MET A 20 0.67 13.78 -22.22
C MET A 20 -0.03 12.52 -21.71
N PHE A 21 -1.11 12.66 -20.91
CA PHE A 21 -1.89 11.50 -20.46
C PHE A 21 -2.64 10.85 -21.62
N ARG A 22 -3.27 11.64 -22.49
CA ARG A 22 -3.96 11.12 -23.68
C ARG A 22 -3.00 10.41 -24.62
N TRP A 23 -1.85 11.01 -24.91
CA TRP A 23 -0.84 10.40 -25.78
C TRP A 23 -0.31 9.09 -25.20
N ALA A 24 -0.12 9.00 -23.89
CA ALA A 24 0.28 7.74 -23.25
C ALA A 24 -0.80 6.66 -23.41
N GLN A 25 -2.07 7.00 -23.15
CA GLN A 25 -3.19 6.07 -23.32
C GLN A 25 -3.42 5.66 -24.80
N GLU A 26 -3.16 6.55 -25.75
CA GLU A 26 -3.21 6.23 -27.18
C GLU A 26 -2.20 5.15 -27.59
N LYS A 27 -1.09 5.01 -26.85
CA LYS A 27 -0.07 3.97 -27.10
C LYS A 27 -0.36 2.67 -26.38
N ASP A 28 -1.00 2.74 -25.22
CA ASP A 28 -1.45 1.57 -24.47
C ASP A 28 -2.80 1.88 -23.81
N GLN A 29 -3.88 1.32 -24.36
CA GLN A 29 -5.23 1.59 -23.88
C GLN A 29 -5.51 1.01 -22.49
N ASN A 30 -4.69 0.07 -22.03
CA ASN A 30 -4.85 -0.59 -20.73
C ASN A 30 -3.95 0.02 -19.64
N VAL A 31 -3.11 1.01 -19.98
CA VAL A 31 -2.19 1.62 -19.01
C VAL A 31 -2.95 2.43 -17.95
N LYS A 32 -2.63 2.18 -16.68
CA LYS A 32 -3.13 2.99 -15.56
C LYS A 32 -2.17 4.15 -15.36
N LEU A 33 -2.61 5.37 -15.68
CA LEU A 33 -1.78 6.58 -15.60
C LEU A 33 -1.94 7.26 -14.25
N PHE A 34 -0.83 7.66 -13.65
CA PHE A 34 -0.81 8.27 -12.33
C PHE A 34 -0.35 9.72 -12.41
N LEU A 35 -1.05 10.59 -11.68
CA LEU A 35 -0.40 11.78 -11.14
C LEU A 35 0.50 11.34 -9.99
N ASN A 36 1.72 11.83 -9.86
CA ASN A 36 2.62 11.52 -8.74
C ASN A 36 3.34 12.78 -8.21
N ASP A 37 3.25 13.05 -6.91
CA ASP A 37 3.90 14.24 -6.33
C ASP A 37 4.30 14.09 -4.85
N TYR A 38 5.25 14.93 -4.40
CA TYR A 38 5.74 14.97 -3.02
C TYR A 38 4.91 15.89 -2.13
N ASN A 39 5.15 15.82 -0.82
CA ASN A 39 4.49 16.59 0.24
C ASN A 39 2.96 16.43 0.36
N VAL A 40 2.31 15.72 -0.56
CA VAL A 40 0.84 15.59 -0.61
C VAL A 40 0.27 15.06 0.71
N ILE A 41 0.93 14.09 1.34
CA ILE A 41 0.49 13.50 2.63
C ILE A 41 1.24 14.05 3.85
N SER A 42 2.06 15.09 3.69
CA SER A 42 2.78 15.75 4.79
C SER A 42 2.37 17.23 5.00
N SER A 43 1.72 17.86 4.02
CA SER A 43 1.25 19.26 4.09
C SER A 43 -0.20 19.37 3.65
N SER A 44 -1.06 19.94 4.49
CA SER A 44 -2.48 20.15 4.17
C SER A 44 -2.69 21.05 2.95
N GLN A 45 -1.85 22.08 2.78
CA GLN A 45 -1.88 22.96 1.61
C GLN A 45 -1.57 22.17 0.33
N ALA A 46 -0.56 21.30 0.37
CA ALA A 46 -0.22 20.45 -0.76
C ALA A 46 -1.32 19.42 -1.04
N THR A 47 -1.93 18.84 0.01
CA THR A 47 -3.06 17.91 -0.14
C THR A 47 -4.20 18.57 -0.91
N GLN A 48 -4.66 19.75 -0.48
CA GLN A 48 -5.78 20.42 -1.14
C GLN A 48 -5.43 20.81 -2.57
N ALA A 49 -4.26 21.42 -2.79
CA ALA A 49 -3.84 21.82 -4.14
C ALA A 49 -3.70 20.61 -5.09
N TYR A 50 -3.35 19.43 -4.56
CA TYR A 50 -3.29 18.21 -5.36
C TYR A 50 -4.68 17.68 -5.72
N VAL A 51 -5.64 17.74 -4.81
CA VAL A 51 -7.06 17.41 -5.09
C VAL A 51 -7.64 18.32 -6.17
N ASP A 52 -7.34 19.62 -6.08
CA ASP A 52 -7.76 20.61 -7.08
C ASP A 52 -7.13 20.29 -8.44
N GLN A 53 -5.84 19.92 -8.47
CA GLN A 53 -5.15 19.48 -9.69
C GLN A 53 -5.73 18.17 -10.26
N ILE A 54 -6.04 17.18 -9.42
CA ILE A 54 -6.67 15.94 -9.87
C ILE A 54 -8.02 16.26 -10.54
N SER A 55 -8.85 17.08 -9.87
CA SER A 55 -10.14 17.52 -10.39
C SER A 55 -10.01 18.27 -11.72
N GLU A 56 -8.99 19.14 -11.83
CA GLU A 56 -8.65 19.85 -13.06
C GLU A 56 -8.28 18.88 -14.20
N PHE A 57 -7.45 17.87 -13.95
CA PHE A 57 -7.08 16.87 -14.95
C PHE A 57 -8.29 16.08 -15.44
N LEU A 58 -9.14 15.62 -14.51
CA LEU A 58 -10.36 14.89 -14.83
C LEU A 58 -11.33 15.75 -15.64
N ALA A 59 -11.54 17.01 -15.25
CA ALA A 59 -12.40 17.95 -15.97
C ALA A 59 -11.90 18.28 -17.39
N ASN A 60 -10.59 18.18 -17.63
CA ASN A 60 -9.97 18.38 -18.95
C ASN A 60 -9.77 17.06 -19.73
N GLY A 61 -10.45 15.98 -19.32
CA GLY A 61 -10.46 14.71 -20.04
C GLY A 61 -9.12 13.99 -20.08
N ALA A 62 -8.27 14.20 -19.06
CA ALA A 62 -7.07 13.38 -18.89
C ALA A 62 -7.47 12.01 -18.30
N PRO A 63 -7.02 10.88 -18.89
CA PRO A 63 -7.32 9.54 -18.38
C PRO A 63 -6.49 9.19 -17.12
N VAL A 64 -6.74 9.90 -16.02
CA VAL A 64 -6.07 9.62 -14.74
C VAL A 64 -6.66 8.35 -14.14
N GLY A 65 -5.82 7.33 -13.99
CA GLY A 65 -6.19 6.02 -13.42
C GLY A 65 -5.80 5.85 -11.95
N GLY A 66 -4.98 6.75 -11.38
CA GLY A 66 -4.59 6.66 -9.98
C GLY A 66 -3.86 7.90 -9.46
N ILE A 67 -3.73 7.95 -8.13
CA ILE A 67 -3.09 9.04 -7.39
C ILE A 67 -1.82 8.49 -6.72
N GLY A 68 -0.67 8.97 -7.15
CA GLY A 68 0.62 8.74 -6.53
C GLY A 68 0.93 9.83 -5.50
N VAL A 69 1.28 9.40 -4.30
CA VAL A 69 1.83 10.26 -3.24
C VAL A 69 3.19 9.71 -2.86
N GLN A 70 4.26 10.49 -3.04
CA GLN A 70 5.61 9.95 -2.88
C GLN A 70 5.84 9.39 -1.46
N GLY A 71 5.46 10.14 -0.42
CA GLY A 71 5.63 9.68 0.96
C GLY A 71 7.05 9.89 1.50
N HIS A 72 7.73 10.93 1.03
CA HIS A 72 9.00 11.38 1.61
C HIS A 72 8.77 12.14 2.91
N PHE A 73 9.25 11.60 4.04
CA PHE A 73 9.12 12.22 5.36
C PHE A 73 10.50 12.60 5.93
N LYS A 74 10.53 13.73 6.66
CA LYS A 74 11.74 14.25 7.37
C LYS A 74 11.53 14.49 8.86
N SER A 75 10.31 14.27 9.33
CA SER A 75 9.91 14.32 10.73
C SER A 75 8.84 13.24 10.93
N ARG A 76 8.78 12.63 12.13
CA ARG A 76 7.83 11.57 12.43
C ARG A 76 6.40 12.03 12.06
N PRO A 77 5.73 11.38 11.10
CA PRO A 77 4.42 11.82 10.68
C PRO A 77 3.36 11.40 11.70
N ASP A 78 2.32 12.22 11.86
CA ASP A 78 1.14 11.84 12.62
C ASP A 78 0.24 10.92 11.76
N PRO A 79 0.01 9.65 12.16
CA PRO A 79 -0.87 8.73 11.43
C PRO A 79 -2.29 9.27 11.20
N VAL A 80 -2.82 10.05 12.14
CA VAL A 80 -4.17 10.64 12.03
C VAL A 80 -4.19 11.69 10.91
N LEU A 81 -3.13 12.48 10.78
CA LEU A 81 -3.00 13.45 9.70
C LEU A 81 -2.72 12.78 8.35
N ILE A 82 -1.95 11.69 8.31
CA ILE A 82 -1.82 10.90 7.07
C ILE A 82 -3.20 10.39 6.65
N LYS A 83 -3.94 9.78 7.58
CA LYS A 83 -5.28 9.25 7.30
C LYS A 83 -6.23 10.32 6.77
N SER A 84 -6.32 11.48 7.43
CA SER A 84 -7.23 12.55 6.99
C SER A 84 -6.89 13.11 5.62
N ARG A 85 -5.60 13.16 5.26
CA ARG A 85 -5.15 13.55 3.91
C ARG A 85 -5.48 12.49 2.87
N LEU A 86 -5.31 11.21 3.21
CA LEU A 86 -5.73 10.11 2.34
C LEU A 86 -7.25 10.07 2.16
N ASP A 87 -8.03 10.33 3.20
CA ASP A 87 -9.50 10.45 3.13
C ASP A 87 -9.89 11.56 2.13
N LEU A 88 -9.22 12.71 2.19
CA LEU A 88 -9.46 13.82 1.26
C LEU A 88 -9.09 13.45 -0.18
N LEU A 89 -7.93 12.82 -0.42
CA LEU A 89 -7.53 12.37 -1.76
C LEU A 89 -8.51 11.33 -2.33
N ALA A 90 -8.97 10.42 -1.48
CA ALA A 90 -9.92 9.36 -1.85
C ALA A 90 -11.28 9.91 -2.32
N SER A 91 -11.64 11.14 -1.95
CA SER A 91 -12.84 11.82 -2.47
C SER A 91 -12.83 11.99 -4.00
N SER A 92 -11.66 11.88 -4.64
CA SER A 92 -11.52 11.89 -6.10
C SER A 92 -12.03 10.60 -6.78
N GLY A 93 -12.34 9.55 -6.00
CA GLY A 93 -12.79 8.26 -6.52
C GLY A 93 -11.71 7.44 -7.23
N LEU A 94 -10.44 7.84 -7.09
CA LEU A 94 -9.29 7.18 -7.70
C LEU A 94 -8.48 6.42 -6.65
N PRO A 95 -7.87 5.28 -7.01
CA PRO A 95 -7.01 4.52 -6.12
C PRO A 95 -5.70 5.27 -5.83
N ILE A 96 -5.23 5.17 -4.59
CA ILE A 96 -4.04 5.85 -4.10
C ILE A 96 -2.87 4.85 -3.99
N TRP A 97 -1.70 5.29 -4.41
CA TRP A 97 -0.44 4.57 -4.23
C TRP A 97 0.52 5.47 -3.46
N VAL A 98 1.07 4.96 -2.35
CA VAL A 98 2.28 5.54 -1.76
C VAL A 98 3.45 5.02 -2.59
N THR A 99 4.08 5.89 -3.37
CA THR A 99 4.94 5.49 -4.50
C THR A 99 6.43 5.44 -4.16
N GLU A 100 6.86 6.18 -3.13
CA GLU A 100 8.27 6.47 -2.87
C GLU A 100 8.51 6.62 -1.35
N LEU A 101 7.94 5.74 -0.52
CA LEU A 101 8.05 5.87 0.93
C LEU A 101 9.51 5.78 1.37
N ASP A 102 9.98 6.86 2.00
CA ASP A 102 11.24 6.91 2.73
C ASP A 102 11.12 7.87 3.92
N PHE A 103 11.98 7.65 4.92
CA PHE A 103 12.00 8.47 6.14
C PHE A 103 13.42 8.71 6.61
N THR A 104 13.80 9.98 6.74
CA THR A 104 15.09 10.42 7.27
C THR A 104 14.93 10.90 8.70
N GLU A 105 15.68 10.31 9.63
CA GLU A 105 15.76 10.71 11.04
C GLU A 105 17.11 10.22 11.60
N PRO A 106 17.95 11.11 12.17
CA PRO A 106 19.25 10.74 12.73
C PRO A 106 19.19 9.65 13.81
N ASN A 107 18.14 9.61 14.63
CA ASN A 107 17.96 8.55 15.61
C ASN A 107 17.33 7.31 14.96
N GLU A 108 18.04 6.18 14.98
CA GLU A 108 17.62 4.95 14.31
C GLU A 108 16.27 4.39 14.81
N PHE A 109 15.94 4.56 16.10
CA PHE A 109 14.67 4.11 16.68
C PHE A 109 13.52 5.04 16.34
N GLU A 110 13.73 6.36 16.39
CA GLU A 110 12.72 7.33 15.93
C GLU A 110 12.47 7.19 14.42
N LYS A 111 13.52 6.88 13.65
CA LYS A 111 13.41 6.49 12.25
C LYS A 111 12.49 5.28 12.10
N ALA A 112 12.75 4.22 12.84
CA ALA A 112 11.97 3.00 12.78
C ALA A 112 10.49 3.22 13.13
N ASP A 113 10.24 4.00 14.18
CA ASP A 113 8.90 4.37 14.62
C ASP A 113 8.15 5.21 13.58
N GLY A 114 8.77 6.25 13.03
CA GLY A 114 8.14 7.09 12.00
C GLY A 114 7.89 6.35 10.69
N TYR A 115 8.77 5.42 10.33
CA TYR A 115 8.59 4.54 9.19
C TYR A 115 7.38 3.60 9.41
N GLU A 116 7.28 2.97 10.59
CA GLU A 116 6.16 2.12 10.96
C GLU A 116 4.83 2.88 10.99
N ASP A 117 4.80 4.08 11.58
CA ASP A 117 3.62 4.95 11.63
C ASP A 117 3.09 5.28 10.23
N ALA A 118 3.98 5.68 9.31
CA ALA A 118 3.61 5.96 7.92
C ALA A 118 3.10 4.72 7.19
N MET A 119 3.80 3.59 7.35
CA MET A 119 3.42 2.30 6.76
C MET A 119 2.05 1.81 7.23
N ARG A 120 1.79 1.85 8.54
CA ARG A 120 0.51 1.43 9.12
C ARG A 120 -0.63 2.36 8.69
N ALA A 121 -0.40 3.68 8.69
CA ALA A 121 -1.40 4.63 8.24
C ALA A 121 -1.81 4.37 6.78
N ALA A 122 -0.84 4.20 5.89
CA ALA A 122 -1.09 3.89 4.49
C ALA A 122 -1.78 2.52 4.30
N PHE A 123 -1.25 1.46 4.91
CA PHE A 123 -1.77 0.10 4.78
C PHE A 123 -3.20 -0.06 5.32
N SER A 124 -3.57 0.72 6.34
CA SER A 124 -4.91 0.67 6.94
C SER A 124 -6.00 1.40 6.15
N HIS A 125 -5.62 2.19 5.14
CA HIS A 125 -6.57 3.04 4.43
C HIS A 125 -7.17 2.32 3.21
N PRO A 126 -8.51 2.20 3.10
CA PRO A 126 -9.15 1.36 2.08
C PRO A 126 -8.92 1.83 0.63
N ALA A 127 -8.69 3.14 0.40
CA ALA A 127 -8.36 3.66 -0.93
C ALA A 127 -6.89 3.46 -1.34
N VAL A 128 -6.02 2.98 -0.44
CA VAL A 128 -4.61 2.74 -0.76
C VAL A 128 -4.47 1.33 -1.33
N GLU A 129 -4.15 1.23 -2.62
CA GLU A 129 -3.96 -0.03 -3.34
C GLU A 129 -2.47 -0.42 -3.47
N GLY A 130 -1.55 0.51 -3.20
CA GLY A 130 -0.12 0.29 -3.37
C GLY A 130 0.73 1.02 -2.34
N LEU A 131 1.77 0.35 -1.86
CA LEU A 131 2.81 0.89 -0.99
C LEU A 131 4.18 0.45 -1.53
N LEU A 132 4.97 1.39 -2.00
CA LEU A 132 6.31 1.19 -2.53
C LEU A 132 7.32 1.94 -1.66
N ILE A 133 8.44 1.29 -1.35
CA ILE A 133 9.58 1.90 -0.64
C ILE A 133 10.56 2.48 -1.64
N TRP A 134 11.19 3.62 -1.35
CA TRP A 134 12.05 4.31 -2.32
C TRP A 134 13.53 3.95 -2.26
N GLY A 135 13.79 2.65 -2.27
CA GLY A 135 15.13 2.10 -2.13
C GLY A 135 15.38 1.60 -0.71
N PHE A 136 16.05 0.47 -0.60
CA PHE A 136 16.31 -0.16 0.70
C PHE A 136 17.77 -0.06 1.12
N TRP A 137 18.70 0.22 0.20
CA TRP A 137 20.15 0.10 0.41
C TRP A 137 20.84 1.47 0.43
N ASP A 138 21.54 1.76 1.52
CA ASP A 138 22.21 3.05 1.76
C ASP A 138 23.21 3.44 0.66
N GLN A 139 23.94 2.47 0.07
CA GLN A 139 24.92 2.75 -0.99
C GLN A 139 24.29 3.14 -2.34
N ALA A 140 22.99 2.90 -2.53
CA ALA A 140 22.27 3.21 -3.77
C ALA A 140 21.04 4.11 -3.58
N HIS A 141 20.82 4.61 -2.36
CA HIS A 141 19.69 5.47 -2.05
C HIS A 141 20.03 6.94 -2.33
N TRP A 142 19.10 7.70 -2.90
CA TRP A 142 19.24 9.15 -3.11
C TRP A 142 19.37 9.96 -1.80
N ARG A 143 18.96 9.34 -0.68
CA ARG A 143 19.07 9.78 0.71
C ARG A 143 19.61 8.63 1.57
N PRO A 144 20.93 8.39 1.61
CA PRO A 144 21.49 7.18 2.24
C PRO A 144 20.99 6.93 3.68
N ASP A 145 20.72 8.00 4.43
CA ASP A 145 20.17 7.98 5.78
C ASP A 145 18.71 7.49 5.87
N ALA A 146 17.98 7.38 4.76
CA ALA A 146 16.61 6.86 4.71
C ALA A 146 16.52 5.35 4.43
N ALA A 147 17.62 4.70 4.03
CA ALA A 147 17.66 3.29 3.66
C ALA A 147 17.25 2.34 4.80
N LEU A 148 16.92 1.09 4.48
CA LEU A 148 16.53 0.04 5.44
C LEU A 148 17.68 -0.91 5.80
N VAL A 149 18.72 -0.94 4.96
CA VAL A 149 19.93 -1.74 5.17
C VAL A 149 21.18 -0.90 4.92
N ASN A 150 22.22 -1.19 5.71
CA ASN A 150 23.46 -0.45 5.77
C ASN A 150 24.64 -1.30 5.24
N GLY A 151 25.50 -0.66 4.45
CA GLY A 151 26.77 -1.19 3.97
C GLY A 151 26.66 -2.37 3.00
N ASP A 152 27.81 -2.89 2.57
CA ASP A 152 27.91 -3.97 1.56
C ASP A 152 27.39 -5.33 2.04
N ASN A 153 27.30 -5.52 3.36
CA ASN A 153 26.78 -6.74 3.97
C ASN A 153 25.24 -6.73 4.10
N PHE A 154 24.56 -5.69 3.62
CA PHE A 154 23.10 -5.53 3.71
C PHE A 154 22.56 -5.67 5.14
N GLN A 155 23.28 -5.10 6.11
CA GLN A 155 22.91 -5.21 7.52
C GLN A 155 21.64 -4.40 7.78
N LEU A 156 20.56 -5.04 8.23
CA LEU A 156 19.32 -4.35 8.59
C LEU A 156 19.58 -3.32 9.69
N ASN A 157 19.00 -2.12 9.52
CA ASN A 157 18.83 -1.15 10.59
C ASN A 157 17.46 -1.34 11.28
N GLU A 158 17.14 -0.54 12.30
CA GLU A 158 15.88 -0.68 13.05
C GLU A 158 14.65 -0.47 12.16
N ALA A 159 14.68 0.48 11.22
CA ALA A 159 13.58 0.68 10.27
C ALA A 159 13.41 -0.54 9.35
N GLY A 160 14.52 -1.14 8.89
CA GLY A 160 14.50 -2.39 8.13
C GLY A 160 13.92 -3.56 8.95
N ARG A 161 14.25 -3.66 10.24
CA ARG A 161 13.66 -4.65 11.15
C ARG A 161 12.15 -4.45 11.32
N ARG A 162 11.69 -3.19 11.49
CA ARG A 162 10.25 -2.87 11.56
C ARG A 162 9.53 -3.23 10.27
N TRP A 163 10.07 -2.84 9.12
CA TRP A 163 9.50 -3.18 7.82
C TRP A 163 9.38 -4.71 7.65
N GLN A 164 10.43 -5.48 7.96
CA GLN A 164 10.38 -6.94 7.86
C GLN A 164 9.32 -7.54 8.79
N ARG A 165 9.24 -7.07 10.03
CA ARG A 165 8.21 -7.52 10.98
C ARG A 165 6.81 -7.23 10.44
N LEU A 166 6.55 -6.03 9.92
CA LEU A 166 5.25 -5.70 9.35
C LEU A 166 4.88 -6.63 8.19
N VAL A 167 5.76 -6.73 7.19
CA VAL A 167 5.47 -7.40 5.91
C VAL A 167 5.50 -8.93 6.01
N PHE A 168 6.40 -9.49 6.83
CA PHE A 168 6.59 -10.94 6.93
C PHE A 168 5.93 -11.56 8.16
N HIS A 169 5.40 -10.77 9.08
CA HIS A 169 4.77 -11.28 10.30
C HIS A 169 3.43 -10.60 10.59
N ASP A 170 3.42 -9.30 10.94
CA ASP A 170 2.22 -8.65 11.47
C ASP A 170 1.08 -8.51 10.45
N TRP A 171 1.40 -8.36 9.16
CA TRP A 171 0.43 -8.25 8.06
C TRP A 171 0.27 -9.57 7.29
N ARG A 172 0.36 -10.68 8.02
CA ARG A 172 0.08 -12.01 7.50
C ARG A 172 -0.85 -12.74 8.44
N THR A 173 -1.64 -13.64 7.86
CA THR A 173 -2.46 -14.57 8.63
C THR A 173 -1.84 -15.95 8.52
N ASN A 174 -1.29 -16.44 9.63
CA ASN A 174 -0.75 -17.79 9.75
C ASN A 174 -1.28 -18.39 11.06
N LEU A 175 -2.27 -19.28 10.95
CA LEU A 175 -3.03 -19.79 12.09
C LEU A 175 -3.06 -21.32 12.07
N SER A 176 -3.10 -21.92 13.25
CA SER A 176 -3.43 -23.33 13.44
C SER A 176 -4.54 -23.39 14.48
N LEU A 177 -5.70 -23.91 14.08
CA LEU A 177 -6.90 -23.94 14.90
C LEU A 177 -7.26 -25.40 15.18
N THR A 178 -7.49 -25.73 16.46
CA THR A 178 -7.86 -27.09 16.90
C THR A 178 -9.22 -27.12 17.56
N ASP A 179 -9.64 -26.02 18.19
CA ASP A 179 -10.89 -25.91 18.94
C ASP A 179 -11.91 -25.12 18.12
N GLY A 180 -12.74 -25.85 17.39
CA GLY A 180 -13.83 -25.34 16.56
C GLY A 180 -15.19 -25.73 17.12
N ILE A 181 -16.24 -25.08 16.64
CA ILE A 181 -17.62 -25.30 17.06
C ILE A 181 -18.12 -26.57 16.37
N VAL A 182 -18.58 -27.56 17.13
CA VAL A 182 -19.15 -28.79 16.59
C VAL A 182 -20.61 -28.54 16.22
N THR A 183 -20.96 -28.81 14.97
CA THR A 183 -22.31 -28.71 14.40
C THR A 183 -22.74 -30.08 13.85
N PRO A 184 -24.03 -30.28 13.52
CA PRO A 184 -24.48 -31.49 12.84
C PRO A 184 -23.78 -31.74 11.49
N GLU A 185 -23.33 -30.68 10.82
CA GLU A 185 -22.67 -30.72 9.51
C GLU A 185 -21.15 -30.90 9.61
N GLY A 186 -20.56 -30.78 10.81
CA GLY A 186 -19.12 -30.98 11.02
C GLY A 186 -18.54 -30.09 12.11
N LYS A 187 -17.40 -29.44 11.81
CA LYS A 187 -16.71 -28.57 12.74
C LYS A 187 -16.35 -27.24 12.08
N GLU A 188 -16.84 -26.16 12.66
CA GLU A 188 -16.67 -24.80 12.15
C GLU A 188 -15.54 -24.06 12.85
N PHE A 189 -14.79 -23.26 12.08
CA PHE A 189 -13.69 -22.44 12.57
C PHE A 189 -13.87 -21.01 12.09
N ILE A 190 -13.76 -20.05 13.02
CA ILE A 190 -13.93 -18.63 12.74
C ILE A 190 -12.61 -17.93 13.02
N PHE A 191 -12.12 -17.15 12.06
CA PHE A 191 -10.92 -16.31 12.25
C PHE A 191 -11.03 -15.02 11.44
N ARG A 192 -10.20 -14.04 11.80
CA ARG A 192 -10.02 -12.81 11.04
C ARG A 192 -8.70 -12.87 10.27
N GLY A 193 -8.75 -12.58 8.98
CA GLY A 193 -7.59 -12.55 8.09
C GLY A 193 -7.36 -11.21 7.41
N PHE A 194 -6.16 -10.99 6.86
CA PHE A 194 -5.89 -9.92 5.90
C PHE A 194 -6.38 -10.31 4.51
N HIS A 195 -6.71 -9.35 3.64
CA HIS A 195 -7.07 -9.66 2.26
C HIS A 195 -5.89 -10.30 1.53
N GLY A 196 -6.16 -11.33 0.74
CA GLY A 196 -5.10 -12.08 0.08
C GLY A 196 -5.45 -13.51 -0.26
N ASN A 197 -4.47 -14.22 -0.79
CA ASN A 197 -4.57 -15.64 -1.12
C ASN A 197 -4.30 -16.48 0.13
N TYR A 198 -5.18 -17.44 0.38
CA TYR A 198 -5.09 -18.39 1.48
C TYR A 198 -4.98 -19.82 0.96
N GLU A 199 -4.21 -20.62 1.69
CA GLU A 199 -4.23 -22.08 1.63
C GLU A 199 -4.62 -22.60 3.02
N VAL A 200 -5.68 -23.39 3.10
CA VAL A 200 -6.11 -24.08 4.32
C VAL A 200 -5.83 -25.56 4.17
N LYS A 201 -5.18 -26.13 5.19
CA LYS A 201 -4.90 -27.56 5.31
C LYS A 201 -5.63 -28.11 6.52
N VAL A 202 -6.55 -29.04 6.29
CA VAL A 202 -7.23 -29.77 7.36
C VAL A 202 -6.37 -30.98 7.73
N LYS A 203 -6.11 -31.16 9.03
CA LYS A 203 -5.33 -32.28 9.53
C LYS A 203 -6.15 -33.17 10.46
N ASN A 204 -6.15 -34.47 10.20
CA ASN A 204 -6.63 -35.49 11.13
C ASN A 204 -5.42 -36.26 11.67
N HIS A 205 -5.29 -36.39 12.99
CA HIS A 205 -4.13 -37.05 13.64
C HIS A 205 -2.75 -36.63 13.09
N GLY A 206 -2.60 -35.35 12.71
CA GLY A 206 -1.36 -34.80 12.15
C GLY A 206 -1.15 -35.01 10.64
N GLN A 207 -1.96 -35.83 9.98
CA GLN A 207 -1.92 -36.02 8.52
C GLN A 207 -2.87 -35.03 7.83
N VAL A 208 -2.43 -34.45 6.71
CA VAL A 208 -3.28 -33.56 5.90
C VAL A 208 -4.30 -34.41 5.16
N VAL A 209 -5.58 -34.20 5.46
CA VAL A 209 -6.71 -34.94 4.87
C VAL A 209 -7.47 -34.13 3.81
N ALA A 210 -7.32 -32.80 3.82
CA ALA A 210 -7.86 -31.93 2.79
C ALA A 210 -7.00 -30.65 2.65
N THR A 211 -6.97 -30.08 1.44
CA THR A 211 -6.37 -28.77 1.16
C THR A 211 -7.32 -27.96 0.29
N LYS A 212 -7.55 -26.70 0.63
CA LYS A 212 -8.37 -25.77 -0.17
C LYS A 212 -7.70 -24.41 -0.26
N THR A 213 -7.77 -23.79 -1.42
CA THR A 213 -7.28 -22.42 -1.65
C THR A 213 -8.46 -21.49 -1.88
N PHE A 214 -8.36 -20.25 -1.39
CA PHE A 214 -9.34 -19.20 -1.66
C PHE A 214 -8.69 -17.82 -1.60
N TYR A 215 -9.41 -16.80 -2.09
CA TYR A 215 -8.99 -15.41 -2.01
C TYR A 215 -9.96 -14.63 -1.12
N LEU A 216 -9.46 -14.03 -0.04
CA LEU A 216 -10.26 -13.18 0.85
C LEU A 216 -10.29 -11.75 0.27
N ARG A 217 -11.46 -11.33 -0.21
CA ARG A 217 -11.67 -10.03 -0.87
C ARG A 217 -11.99 -8.91 0.12
N PRO A 218 -11.63 -7.65 -0.18
CA PRO A 218 -11.96 -6.50 0.65
C PRO A 218 -13.47 -6.23 0.84
N GLU A 219 -14.30 -6.58 -0.14
CA GLU A 219 -15.70 -6.13 -0.21
C GLU A 219 -16.72 -7.16 0.29
N GLU A 220 -16.30 -8.39 0.62
CA GLU A 220 -17.22 -9.51 0.88
C GLU A 220 -17.59 -9.71 2.36
N GLY A 221 -17.06 -8.91 3.28
CA GLY A 221 -17.36 -9.08 4.71
C GLY A 221 -16.90 -10.45 5.22
N SER A 222 -17.84 -11.36 5.52
CA SER A 222 -17.53 -12.73 5.97
C SER A 222 -17.62 -13.72 4.81
N LEU A 223 -16.57 -14.51 4.61
CA LEU A 223 -16.49 -15.57 3.60
C LEU A 223 -16.57 -16.94 4.26
N VAL A 224 -17.54 -17.77 3.84
CA VAL A 224 -17.68 -19.17 4.29
C VAL A 224 -16.98 -20.08 3.29
N ILE A 225 -16.15 -20.99 3.80
CA ILE A 225 -15.37 -21.94 2.99
C ILE A 225 -15.66 -23.36 3.50
N ASP A 226 -16.50 -24.09 2.79
CA ASP A 226 -16.76 -25.50 3.10
C ASP A 226 -15.59 -26.38 2.64
N ILE A 227 -15.16 -27.34 3.46
CA ILE A 227 -14.08 -28.27 3.12
C ILE A 227 -14.55 -29.68 3.42
N ASP A 228 -14.82 -30.45 2.37
CA ASP A 228 -15.14 -31.86 2.49
C ASP A 228 -13.89 -32.65 2.89
N ILE A 229 -14.01 -33.48 3.91
CA ILE A 229 -12.98 -34.41 4.34
C ILE A 229 -13.39 -35.78 3.81
N ALA A 230 -12.49 -36.46 3.07
CA ALA A 230 -12.77 -37.82 2.62
C ALA A 230 -12.94 -38.74 3.85
N GLU A 231 -14.02 -39.54 3.89
CA GLU A 231 -14.20 -40.55 4.93
C GLU A 231 -13.06 -41.57 4.86
N GLU A 232 -12.41 -41.83 6.00
CA GLU A 232 -11.48 -42.95 6.15
C GLU A 232 -12.29 -44.25 5.99
N SER A 233 -11.99 -45.01 4.93
CA SER A 233 -12.57 -46.34 4.64
C SER A 233 -12.17 -47.40 5.65
#